data_AF-A0A4S1ZHT1-F1
#
_entry.id   AF-A0A4S1ZHT1-F1
#
_cell.length_a   1.000
_cell.length_b   1.000
_cell.length_c   1.000
_cell.angle_alpha   90.00
_cell.angle_beta   90.00
_cell.angle_gamma   90.00
#
_symmetry.space_group_name_H-M   'P 1'
#
loop_
_entity.id
_entity.type
_entity.pdbx_description
1 polymer ?
#
loop_
_entity_poly.entity_id
_entity_poly.type
_entity_poly.pdbx_seq_one_letter_code
_entity_poly.pdbx_strand_id
1 'polypeptide(L)'
;MKYYVEESLSNFQFWSGGKDRAELLSAEQLDTVEQMLEEIEPADGWSDTAINDLFWFEFDTIAQWLGYADEEHLEKDITQNEMEEAQEWAEDTSTDYNALFAIAHLNINDYACTNEDGEEDCDWDQATEDFMDWWNGMDDIDQVEEYRKYQ
;
A
#
# COMPACT_ATOMS: atom_id res chain seq x y z
N MET A 1 -28.63 34.54 -3.03
CA MET A 1 -28.49 34.48 -1.56
C MET A 1 -27.75 33.19 -1.27
N LYS A 2 -26.64 33.26 -0.54
CA LYS A 2 -25.93 32.07 -0.03
C LYS A 2 -26.21 31.96 1.46
N TYR A 3 -26.38 30.74 1.97
CA TYR A 3 -26.40 30.44 3.39
C TYR A 3 -25.59 29.16 3.58
N TYR A 4 -24.96 29.01 4.74
CA TYR A 4 -24.06 27.92 5.05
C TYR A 4 -24.59 27.18 6.27
N VAL A 5 -24.34 25.87 6.32
CA VAL A 5 -24.62 24.99 7.45
C VAL A 5 -23.30 24.34 7.83
N GLU A 6 -22.96 24.37 9.10
CA GLU A 6 -21.80 23.66 9.67
C GLU A 6 -22.33 22.35 10.24
N GLU A 7 -21.88 21.24 9.69
CA GLU A 7 -22.32 19.89 10.04
C GLU A 7 -21.19 18.91 9.73
N SER A 8 -21.11 17.82 10.50
CA SER A 8 -20.05 16.83 10.30
C SER A 8 -20.19 16.09 8.99
N LEU A 9 -19.05 15.76 8.36
CA LEU A 9 -18.96 14.92 7.17
C LEU A 9 -19.67 13.57 7.36
N SER A 10 -19.70 13.03 8.58
CA SER A 10 -20.43 11.81 8.92
C SER A 10 -21.95 11.89 8.69
N ASN A 11 -22.53 13.10 8.65
CA ASN A 11 -23.94 13.32 8.32
C ASN A 11 -24.16 13.72 6.85
N PHE A 12 -23.07 13.92 6.09
CA PHE A 12 -23.13 14.36 4.70
C PHE A 12 -23.89 13.36 3.84
N GLN A 13 -24.79 13.87 3.00
CA GLN A 13 -25.63 13.04 2.14
C GLN A 13 -24.96 12.83 0.79
N PHE A 14 -24.00 11.90 0.70
CA PHE A 14 -23.33 11.54 -0.55
C PHE A 14 -24.31 11.01 -1.62
N TRP A 15 -24.00 11.24 -2.90
CA TRP A 15 -24.79 10.76 -4.03
C TRP A 15 -23.93 10.19 -5.17
N SER A 16 -24.57 9.34 -5.97
CA SER A 16 -23.93 8.69 -7.13
C SER A 16 -22.60 8.01 -6.74
N GLY A 17 -21.53 8.11 -7.54
CA GLY A 17 -20.30 7.40 -7.21
C GLY A 17 -19.60 7.89 -5.94
N GLY A 18 -19.81 9.14 -5.52
CA GLY A 18 -19.30 9.63 -4.23
C GLY A 18 -19.91 8.86 -3.04
N LYS A 19 -21.16 8.39 -3.18
CA LYS A 19 -21.81 7.53 -2.18
C LYS A 19 -21.16 6.16 -2.11
N ASP A 20 -20.92 5.54 -3.26
CA ASP A 20 -20.33 4.21 -3.34
C ASP A 20 -18.91 4.21 -2.73
N ARG A 21 -18.14 5.30 -2.92
CA ARG A 21 -16.81 5.48 -2.31
C ARG A 21 -16.83 5.82 -0.83
N ALA A 22 -17.74 6.67 -0.38
CA ALA A 22 -17.90 6.95 1.05
C ALA A 22 -18.27 5.70 1.85
N GLU A 23 -19.00 4.74 1.25
CA GLU A 23 -19.36 3.46 1.88
C GLU A 23 -18.16 2.50 2.06
N LEU A 24 -17.02 2.75 1.41
CA LEU A 24 -15.77 2.01 1.64
C LEU A 24 -15.06 2.45 2.93
N LEU A 25 -15.36 3.63 3.44
CA LEU A 25 -14.68 4.20 4.59
C LEU A 25 -15.39 3.84 5.89
N SER A 26 -14.60 3.52 6.91
CA SER A 26 -15.06 3.47 8.29
C SER A 26 -15.37 4.87 8.83
N ALA A 27 -16.10 4.95 9.93
CA ALA A 27 -16.38 6.23 10.59
C ALA A 27 -15.09 6.95 11.02
N GLU A 28 -14.09 6.22 11.51
CA GLU A 28 -12.81 6.82 11.92
C GLU A 28 -12.03 7.36 10.71
N GLN A 29 -12.05 6.67 9.57
CA GLN A 29 -11.45 7.17 8.33
C GLN A 29 -12.20 8.41 7.82
N LEU A 30 -13.52 8.44 7.89
CA LEU A 30 -14.29 9.65 7.56
C LEU A 30 -13.95 10.83 8.47
N ASP A 31 -13.76 10.60 9.77
CA ASP A 31 -13.34 11.65 10.71
C ASP A 31 -11.93 12.17 10.36
N THR A 32 -11.03 11.32 9.87
CA THR A 32 -9.71 11.77 9.36
C THR A 32 -9.85 12.59 8.08
N VAL A 33 -10.69 12.17 7.13
CA VAL A 33 -10.95 12.94 5.90
C VAL A 33 -11.57 14.29 6.21
N GLU A 34 -12.48 14.36 7.17
CA GLU A 34 -13.07 15.61 7.65
C GLU A 34 -12.00 16.57 8.20
N GLN A 35 -11.10 16.08 9.06
CA GLN A 35 -9.98 16.87 9.56
C GLN A 35 -9.10 17.42 8.42
N MET A 36 -8.78 16.58 7.42
CA MET A 36 -8.00 17.01 6.26
C MET A 36 -8.73 18.09 5.46
N LEU A 37 -10.04 17.94 5.24
CA LEU A 37 -10.86 18.94 4.55
C LEU A 37 -10.91 20.28 5.28
N GLU A 38 -10.94 20.27 6.62
CA GLU A 38 -10.85 21.48 7.46
C GLU A 38 -9.48 22.16 7.34
N GLU A 39 -8.39 21.39 7.27
CA GLU A 39 -7.04 21.94 7.10
C GLU A 39 -6.84 22.66 5.76
N ILE A 40 -7.47 22.15 4.70
CA ILE A 40 -7.38 22.71 3.35
C ILE A 40 -8.63 23.53 2.96
N GLU A 41 -9.44 23.95 3.93
CA GLU A 41 -10.71 24.62 3.68
C GLU A 41 -10.53 25.90 2.83
N PRO A 42 -11.26 26.03 1.70
CA PRO A 42 -11.29 27.27 0.93
C PRO A 42 -11.88 28.43 1.72
N ALA A 43 -11.51 29.67 1.38
CA ALA A 43 -12.03 30.87 2.06
C ALA A 43 -13.57 31.03 2.01
N ASP A 44 -14.22 30.44 1.01
CA ASP A 44 -15.69 30.43 0.84
C ASP A 44 -16.36 29.16 1.40
N GLY A 45 -15.59 28.28 2.05
CA GLY A 45 -15.98 26.95 2.49
C GLY A 45 -16.08 25.94 1.36
N TRP A 46 -16.26 24.66 1.72
CA TRP A 46 -16.60 23.61 0.77
C TRP A 46 -18.08 23.70 0.36
N SER A 47 -18.36 23.39 -0.91
CA SER A 47 -19.73 23.18 -1.37
C SER A 47 -20.04 21.68 -1.39
N ASP A 48 -21.29 21.29 -1.16
CA ASP A 48 -21.70 19.88 -1.22
C ASP A 48 -21.22 19.19 -2.51
N THR A 49 -21.34 19.86 -3.65
CA THR A 49 -20.87 19.32 -4.94
C THR A 49 -19.37 19.09 -4.94
N ALA A 50 -18.58 20.00 -4.37
CA ALA A 50 -17.14 19.84 -4.30
C ALA A 50 -16.75 18.67 -3.37
N ILE A 51 -17.41 18.51 -2.23
CA ILE A 51 -17.18 17.37 -1.33
C ILE A 51 -17.52 16.06 -2.04
N ASN A 52 -18.70 15.98 -2.68
CA ASN A 52 -19.11 14.76 -3.37
C ASN A 52 -18.22 14.45 -4.58
N ASP A 53 -17.80 15.46 -5.33
CA ASP A 53 -16.92 15.28 -6.49
C ASP A 53 -15.52 14.84 -6.06
N LEU A 54 -15.00 15.29 -4.92
CA LEU A 54 -13.75 14.79 -4.34
C LEU A 54 -13.85 13.28 -4.07
N PHE A 55 -14.91 12.84 -3.39
CA PHE A 55 -15.15 11.41 -3.13
C PHE A 55 -15.38 10.59 -4.39
N TRP A 56 -15.95 11.18 -5.44
CA TRP A 56 -16.25 10.44 -6.66
C TRP A 56 -15.04 10.36 -7.61
N PHE A 57 -14.37 11.49 -7.88
CA PHE A 57 -13.39 11.59 -8.96
C PHE A 57 -11.94 11.64 -8.46
N GLU A 58 -11.71 11.94 -7.20
CA GLU A 58 -10.38 12.16 -6.62
C GLU A 58 -10.14 11.25 -5.40
N PHE A 59 -10.73 10.05 -5.40
CA PHE A 59 -10.69 9.13 -4.26
C PHE A 59 -9.27 8.66 -3.89
N ASP A 60 -8.34 8.59 -4.85
CA ASP A 60 -6.92 8.33 -4.55
C ASP A 60 -6.32 9.35 -3.59
N THR A 61 -6.76 10.62 -3.65
CA THR A 61 -6.32 11.66 -2.71
C THR A 61 -6.81 11.35 -1.30
N ILE A 62 -8.04 10.88 -1.18
CA ILE A 62 -8.62 10.44 0.10
C ILE A 62 -7.87 9.22 0.63
N ALA A 63 -7.58 8.23 -0.22
CA ALA A 63 -6.80 7.06 0.16
C ALA A 63 -5.41 7.46 0.70
N GLN A 64 -4.74 8.41 0.05
CA GLN A 64 -3.45 8.95 0.49
C GLN A 64 -3.52 9.65 1.84
N TRP A 65 -4.57 10.43 2.11
CA TRP A 65 -4.78 11.02 3.44
C TRP A 65 -4.94 9.98 4.54
N LEU A 66 -5.46 8.81 4.19
CA LEU A 66 -5.66 7.69 5.09
C LEU A 66 -4.43 6.76 5.20
N GLY A 67 -3.34 7.08 4.50
CA GLY A 67 -2.09 6.30 4.55
C GLY A 67 -2.00 5.15 3.56
N TYR A 68 -2.88 5.09 2.57
CA TYR A 68 -2.84 4.13 1.45
C TYR A 68 -2.19 4.77 0.22
N ALA A 69 -1.71 3.99 -0.75
CA ALA A 69 -1.13 4.55 -1.97
C ALA A 69 -2.21 5.11 -2.92
N ASP A 70 -3.32 4.39 -3.03
CA ASP A 70 -4.47 4.68 -3.90
C ASP A 70 -5.74 3.92 -3.45
N GLU A 71 -6.81 4.02 -4.23
CA GLU A 71 -8.07 3.30 -4.01
C GLU A 71 -7.89 1.77 -3.89
N GLU A 72 -7.09 1.16 -4.75
CA GLU A 72 -6.94 -0.30 -4.81
C GLU A 72 -6.29 -0.82 -3.52
N HIS A 73 -5.28 -0.11 -3.03
CA HIS A 73 -4.63 -0.38 -1.75
C HIS A 73 -5.58 -0.24 -0.56
N LEU A 74 -6.46 0.78 -0.58
CA LEU A 74 -7.48 0.96 0.44
C LEU A 74 -8.49 -0.20 0.44
N GLU A 75 -8.98 -0.61 -0.74
CA GLU A 75 -9.93 -1.73 -0.85
C GLU A 75 -9.32 -3.06 -0.37
N LYS A 76 -8.01 -3.24 -0.52
CA LYS A 76 -7.26 -4.40 0.00
C LYS A 76 -6.81 -4.27 1.46
N ASP A 77 -7.04 -3.11 2.08
CA ASP A 77 -6.54 -2.75 3.40
C ASP A 77 -5.02 -2.97 3.52
N ILE A 78 -4.27 -2.38 2.58
CA ILE A 78 -2.80 -2.43 2.53
C ILE A 78 -2.25 -1.01 2.66
N THR A 79 -1.72 -0.69 3.84
CA THR A 79 -1.17 0.65 4.10
C THR A 79 0.22 0.83 3.49
N GLN A 80 0.63 2.09 3.26
CA GLN A 80 2.00 2.40 2.83
C GLN A 80 3.05 1.88 3.84
N ASN A 81 2.73 1.89 5.13
CA ASN A 81 3.61 1.35 6.15
C ASN A 81 3.81 -0.16 6.01
N GLU A 82 2.74 -0.91 5.69
CA GLU A 82 2.87 -2.35 5.42
C GLU A 82 3.69 -2.64 4.15
N MET A 83 3.60 -1.79 3.13
CA MET A 83 4.46 -1.88 1.94
C MET A 83 5.93 -1.70 2.30
N GLU A 84 6.24 -0.72 3.16
CA GLU A 84 7.60 -0.49 3.68
C GLU A 84 8.10 -1.68 4.51
N GLU A 85 7.26 -2.23 5.40
CA GLU A 85 7.59 -3.41 6.21
C GLU A 85 7.82 -4.67 5.35
N ALA A 86 7.02 -4.86 4.29
CA ALA A 86 7.21 -5.96 3.34
C ALA A 86 8.55 -5.83 2.60
N GLN A 87 8.92 -4.61 2.18
CA GLN A 87 10.20 -4.35 1.53
C GLN A 87 11.39 -4.58 2.47
N GLU A 88 11.32 -4.11 3.72
CA GLU A 88 12.36 -4.37 4.72
C GLU A 88 12.51 -5.88 4.97
N TRP A 89 11.40 -6.61 5.06
CA TRP A 89 11.42 -8.05 5.21
C TRP A 89 12.10 -8.77 4.04
N ALA A 90 11.86 -8.33 2.81
CA ALA A 90 12.51 -8.90 1.64
C ALA A 90 14.02 -8.65 1.67
N GLU A 91 14.46 -7.44 2.03
CA GLU A 91 15.88 -7.11 2.18
C GLU A 91 16.56 -7.97 3.25
N ASP A 92 15.92 -8.15 4.41
CA ASP A 92 16.42 -9.05 5.46
C ASP A 92 16.49 -10.50 4.97
N THR A 93 15.41 -10.98 4.31
CA THR A 93 15.30 -12.35 3.77
C THR A 93 16.36 -12.61 2.70
N SER A 94 16.72 -11.61 1.89
CA SER A 94 17.74 -11.72 0.85
C SER A 94 19.11 -12.13 1.41
N THR A 95 19.35 -11.88 2.70
CA THR A 95 20.59 -12.27 3.40
C THR A 95 20.46 -13.56 4.22
N ASP A 96 19.24 -14.09 4.41
CA ASP A 96 19.00 -15.42 4.95
C ASP A 96 18.91 -16.44 3.82
N TYR A 97 20.07 -16.99 3.49
CA TYR A 97 20.25 -17.95 2.42
C TYR A 97 19.37 -19.22 2.53
N ASN A 98 18.92 -19.62 3.72
CA ASN A 98 18.00 -20.75 3.83
C ASN A 98 16.56 -20.33 3.50
N ALA A 99 16.18 -19.12 3.90
CA ALA A 99 14.84 -18.59 3.70
C ALA A 99 14.61 -18.21 2.24
N LEU A 100 15.56 -17.50 1.59
CA LEU A 100 15.38 -17.00 0.23
C LEU A 100 15.09 -18.13 -0.78
N PHE A 101 15.79 -19.27 -0.68
CA PHE A 101 15.55 -20.39 -1.59
C PHE A 101 14.16 -21.00 -1.41
N ALA A 102 13.71 -21.14 -0.17
CA ALA A 102 12.41 -21.71 0.14
C ALA A 102 11.27 -20.80 -0.34
N ILE A 103 11.40 -19.50 -0.09
CA ILE A 103 10.40 -18.47 -0.37
C ILE A 103 10.28 -18.22 -1.87
N ALA A 104 11.38 -17.91 -2.56
CA ALA A 104 11.37 -17.67 -4.00
C ALA A 104 11.38 -18.97 -4.84
N HIS A 105 11.27 -20.13 -4.19
CA HIS A 105 11.29 -21.46 -4.82
C HIS A 105 12.52 -21.70 -5.72
N LEU A 106 13.65 -21.09 -5.36
CA LEU A 106 14.92 -21.22 -6.06
C LEU A 106 15.60 -22.54 -5.68
N ASN A 107 16.34 -23.12 -6.62
CA ASN A 107 17.06 -24.38 -6.40
C ASN A 107 18.53 -24.09 -6.14
N ILE A 108 19.00 -24.37 -4.92
CA ILE A 108 20.40 -24.17 -4.49
C ILE A 108 21.44 -24.77 -5.46
N ASN A 109 21.11 -25.86 -6.16
CA ASN A 109 22.05 -26.50 -7.09
C ASN A 109 22.32 -25.66 -8.34
N ASP A 110 21.44 -24.72 -8.67
CA ASP A 110 21.62 -23.81 -9.82
C ASP A 110 22.68 -22.74 -9.54
N TYR A 111 23.06 -22.59 -8.26
CA TYR A 111 24.06 -21.62 -7.76
C TYR A 111 25.37 -22.30 -7.33
N ALA A 112 25.53 -23.59 -7.59
CA ALA A 112 26.75 -24.30 -7.23
C ALA A 112 27.96 -23.76 -8.01
N CYS A 113 28.98 -23.29 -7.29
CA CYS A 113 30.21 -22.78 -7.84
C CYS A 113 31.43 -23.48 -7.20
N THR A 114 32.63 -23.15 -7.67
CA THR A 114 33.87 -23.69 -7.11
C THR A 114 34.76 -22.51 -6.76
N ASN A 115 35.21 -22.44 -5.50
CA ASN A 115 36.07 -21.36 -5.04
C ASN A 115 37.51 -21.50 -5.58
N GLU A 116 38.38 -20.52 -5.31
CA GLU A 116 39.78 -20.50 -5.78
C GLU A 116 40.59 -21.74 -5.33
N ASP A 117 40.17 -22.39 -4.24
CA ASP A 117 40.81 -23.59 -3.68
C ASP A 117 40.26 -24.90 -4.26
N GLY A 118 39.25 -24.85 -5.13
CA GLY A 118 38.66 -26.03 -5.75
C GLY A 118 37.55 -26.71 -4.92
N GLU A 119 37.06 -26.06 -3.87
CA GLU A 119 35.97 -26.56 -3.02
C GLU A 119 34.60 -26.14 -3.57
N GLU A 120 33.58 -27.00 -3.40
CA GLU A 120 32.19 -26.66 -3.73
C GLU A 120 31.72 -25.52 -2.81
N ASP A 121 31.24 -24.45 -3.43
CA ASP A 121 30.68 -23.28 -2.78
C ASP A 121 29.37 -22.89 -3.48
N CYS A 122 28.65 -21.90 -2.95
CA CYS A 122 27.42 -21.39 -3.55
C CYS A 122 27.61 -19.92 -3.93
N ASP A 123 27.12 -19.55 -5.10
CA ASP A 123 27.07 -18.16 -5.57
C ASP A 123 25.92 -17.42 -4.86
N TRP A 124 26.20 -17.02 -3.61
CA TRP A 124 25.26 -16.33 -2.74
C TRP A 124 24.84 -14.97 -3.30
N ASP A 125 25.74 -14.30 -4.01
CA ASP A 125 25.46 -13.01 -4.65
C ASP A 125 24.41 -13.21 -5.75
N GLN A 126 24.58 -14.19 -6.64
CA GLN A 126 23.59 -14.50 -7.67
C GLN A 126 22.25 -14.98 -7.09
N ALA A 127 22.26 -15.77 -6.01
CA ALA A 127 21.04 -16.22 -5.35
C ALA A 127 20.25 -15.04 -4.73
N THR A 128 20.97 -14.08 -4.14
CA THR A 128 20.41 -12.84 -3.60
C THR A 128 19.80 -11.98 -4.71
N GLU A 129 20.52 -11.81 -5.83
CA GLU A 129 20.03 -11.08 -7.00
C GLU A 129 18.75 -11.71 -7.56
N ASP A 130 18.74 -13.03 -7.78
CA ASP A 130 17.57 -13.73 -8.32
C ASP A 130 16.36 -13.67 -7.38
N PHE A 131 16.58 -13.70 -6.06
CA PHE A 131 15.52 -13.49 -5.07
C PHE A 131 14.93 -12.08 -5.16
N MET A 132 15.79 -11.05 -5.23
CA MET A 132 15.33 -9.66 -5.33
C MET A 132 14.66 -9.37 -6.67
N ASP A 133 15.08 -10.01 -7.76
CA ASP A 133 14.42 -9.94 -9.06
C ASP A 133 13.02 -10.60 -9.02
N TRP A 134 12.88 -11.73 -8.33
CA TRP A 134 11.58 -12.34 -8.08
C TRP A 134 10.68 -11.43 -7.25
N TRP A 135 11.21 -10.86 -6.16
CA TRP A 135 10.47 -9.96 -5.28
C TRP A 135 10.01 -8.68 -5.99
N ASN A 136 10.93 -7.99 -6.66
CA ASN A 136 10.66 -6.75 -7.41
C ASN A 136 9.85 -6.98 -8.70
N GLY A 137 9.67 -8.24 -9.10
CA GLY A 137 8.81 -8.62 -10.21
C GLY A 137 7.32 -8.71 -9.84
N MET A 138 6.99 -8.76 -8.55
CA MET A 138 5.62 -8.68 -8.04
C MET A 138 5.17 -7.21 -7.97
N ASP A 139 3.85 -6.97 -8.10
CA ASP A 139 3.30 -5.68 -7.70
C ASP A 139 3.31 -5.53 -6.17
N ASP A 140 3.15 -4.30 -5.69
CA ASP A 140 3.20 -3.95 -4.27
C ASP A 140 2.12 -4.65 -3.44
N ILE A 141 0.93 -4.86 -4.00
CA ILE A 141 -0.14 -5.63 -3.37
C ILE A 141 0.27 -7.10 -3.19
N ASP A 142 0.77 -7.74 -4.25
CA ASP A 142 1.26 -9.12 -4.23
C ASP A 142 2.45 -9.30 -3.27
N GLN A 143 3.35 -8.31 -3.20
CA GLN A 143 4.46 -8.27 -2.24
C GLN A 143 3.95 -8.32 -0.80
N VAL A 144 2.99 -7.44 -0.44
CA VAL A 144 2.41 -7.44 0.92
C VAL A 144 1.63 -8.73 1.20
N GLU A 145 0.90 -9.26 0.21
CA GLU A 145 0.20 -10.55 0.36
C GLU A 145 1.17 -11.73 0.58
N GLU A 146 2.34 -11.73 -0.06
CA GLU A 146 3.39 -12.71 0.18
C GLU A 146 4.01 -12.53 1.58
N TYR A 147 4.40 -11.30 1.94
CA TYR A 147 4.93 -10.96 3.26
C TYR A 147 4.01 -11.42 4.40
N ARG A 148 2.70 -11.19 4.28
CA ARG A 148 1.67 -11.61 5.27
C ARG A 148 1.65 -13.11 5.53
N LYS A 149 2.20 -13.96 4.66
CA LYS A 149 2.29 -15.42 4.89
C LYS A 149 3.32 -15.79 5.96
N TYR A 150 4.22 -14.87 6.32
CA TYR A 150 5.35 -15.10 7.21
C TYR A 150 5.30 -14.29 8.51
N GLN A 151 4.18 -13.59 8.77
CA GLN A 151 3.84 -12.93 10.05
C GLN A 151 3.06 -13.87 10.99
#